data_AF-A0A239KGE2-F1
#
_entry.id   AF-A0A239KGE2-F1
#
_cell.length_a   1.000
_cell.length_b   1.000
_cell.length_c   1.000
_cell.angle_alpha   90.00
_cell.angle_beta   90.00
_cell.angle_gamma   90.00
#
_symmetry.space_group_name_H-M   'P 1'
#
loop_
_entity.id
_entity.type
_entity.pdbx_description
1 polymer ?
#
loop_
_entity_poly.entity_id
_entity_poly.type
_entity_poly.pdbx_seq_one_letter_code
_entity_poly.pdbx_strand_id
1 'polypeptide(L)'
;MLEEGLSRLATYLLHITPGLALCALWFWLTPRSRSGLRILILLLAFVLARDAMTPTGLWALDGQVRIGFIANPLVLAALGVMSLGLIAVLSRLAPELWALIVWRKGHLPNGLALGLLAGCAIGLALRLYQGSAFAGFDGWLAGMVVLAYGGNALEEVLFRGVLQGWLERHTTPLRAALNSAVAFAACHVFLAATVTQAGWPVLAFTLIEGLACALLRMRYGVIAAIVAHGTAILLIAVPYAQR
;
A
#
# COMPACT_ATOMS: atom_id res chain seq x y z
N MET A 1 25.56 -5.61 5.14
CA MET A 1 24.26 -4.97 5.47
C MET A 1 24.06 -3.63 4.77
N LEU A 2 24.88 -2.60 5.02
CA LEU A 2 24.68 -1.28 4.38
C LEU A 2 24.95 -1.30 2.87
N GLU A 3 26.13 -1.75 2.44
CA GLU A 3 26.51 -1.84 1.02
C GLU A 3 25.53 -2.73 0.23
N GLU A 4 25.21 -3.89 0.77
CA GLU A 4 24.21 -4.80 0.21
C GLU A 4 22.84 -4.12 0.10
N GLY A 5 22.39 -3.41 1.15
CA GLY A 5 21.11 -2.70 1.13
C GLY A 5 21.07 -1.59 0.08
N LEU A 6 22.15 -0.80 -0.03
CA LEU A 6 22.29 0.23 -1.06
C LEU A 6 22.28 -0.36 -2.47
N SER A 7 22.98 -1.48 -2.69
CA SER A 7 23.00 -2.18 -3.97
C SER A 7 21.60 -2.71 -4.36
N ARG A 8 20.86 -3.30 -3.41
CA ARG A 8 19.48 -3.76 -3.63
C ARG A 8 18.54 -2.61 -3.96
N LEU A 9 18.62 -1.51 -3.22
CA LEU A 9 17.82 -0.31 -3.48
C LEU A 9 18.15 0.31 -4.84
N ALA A 10 19.44 0.44 -5.18
CA ALA A 10 19.87 0.98 -6.47
C ALA A 10 19.37 0.12 -7.64
N THR A 11 19.48 -1.20 -7.52
CA THR A 11 18.96 -2.14 -8.53
C THR A 11 17.45 -1.98 -8.72
N TYR A 12 16.68 -1.90 -7.64
CA TYR A 12 15.24 -1.68 -7.69
C TYR A 12 14.88 -0.32 -8.30
N LEU A 13 15.54 0.76 -7.87
CA LEU A 13 15.29 2.11 -8.38
C LEU A 13 15.61 2.19 -9.88
N LEU A 14 16.75 1.64 -10.32
CA LEU A 14 17.10 1.59 -11.74
C LEU A 14 16.07 0.80 -12.55
N HIS A 15 15.54 -0.28 -12.00
CA HIS A 15 14.54 -1.11 -12.66
C HIS A 15 13.21 -0.38 -12.89
N ILE A 16 12.71 0.37 -11.90
CA ILE A 16 11.42 1.07 -12.00
C ILE A 16 11.51 2.45 -12.66
N THR A 17 12.69 3.09 -12.66
CA THR A 17 12.86 4.48 -13.10
C THR A 17 12.32 4.75 -14.51
N PRO A 18 12.58 3.92 -15.54
CA PRO A 18 12.06 4.19 -16.89
C PRO A 18 10.52 4.24 -16.94
N GLY A 19 9.85 3.31 -16.27
CA GLY A 19 8.39 3.27 -16.22
C GLY A 19 7.80 4.42 -15.38
N LEU A 20 8.43 4.76 -14.26
CA LEU A 20 8.03 5.93 -13.46
C LEU A 20 8.25 7.24 -14.20
N ALA A 21 9.32 7.37 -14.99
CA ALA A 21 9.57 8.55 -15.81
C ALA A 21 8.47 8.74 -16.87
N LEU A 22 8.05 7.66 -17.53
CA LEU A 22 6.93 7.69 -18.47
C LEU A 22 5.61 8.06 -17.78
N CYS A 23 5.33 7.49 -16.60
CA CYS A 23 4.14 7.86 -15.81
C CYS A 23 4.19 9.33 -15.39
N ALA A 24 5.35 9.84 -14.97
CA ALA A 24 5.53 11.23 -14.58
C ALA A 24 5.32 12.19 -15.77
N LEU A 25 5.89 11.86 -16.94
CA LEU A 25 5.68 12.62 -18.17
C LEU A 25 4.20 12.62 -18.56
N TRP A 26 3.56 11.45 -18.55
CA TRP A 26 2.14 11.33 -18.86
C TRP A 26 1.26 12.11 -17.88
N PHE A 27 1.58 12.06 -16.59
CA PHE A 27 0.90 12.84 -15.56
C PHE A 27 1.05 14.35 -15.79
N TRP A 28 2.26 14.80 -16.14
CA TRP A 28 2.55 16.21 -16.41
C TRP A 28 1.83 16.73 -17.66
N LEU A 29 1.80 15.94 -18.72
CA LEU A 29 1.08 16.26 -19.97
C LEU A 29 -0.45 16.21 -19.80
N THR A 30 -0.96 15.51 -18.79
CA THR A 30 -2.41 15.37 -18.56
C THR A 30 -2.98 16.63 -17.87
N PRO A 31 -3.95 17.34 -18.49
CA PRO A 31 -4.54 18.54 -17.92
C PRO A 31 -5.17 18.31 -16.55
N ARG A 32 -5.07 19.31 -15.65
CA ARG A 32 -5.64 19.25 -14.29
C ARG A 32 -7.16 19.02 -14.26
N SER A 33 -7.88 19.41 -15.32
CA SER A 33 -9.32 19.16 -15.48
C SER A 33 -9.68 17.68 -15.63
N ARG A 34 -8.72 16.82 -16.01
CA ARG A 34 -8.90 15.37 -16.18
C ARG A 34 -8.47 14.62 -14.92
N SER A 35 -9.05 14.95 -13.76
CA SER A 35 -8.64 14.39 -12.47
C SER A 35 -8.67 12.85 -12.45
N GLY A 36 -9.71 12.22 -13.00
CA GLY A 36 -9.79 10.76 -13.06
C GLY A 36 -8.62 10.10 -13.80
N LEU A 37 -8.15 10.69 -14.91
CA LEU A 37 -6.98 10.19 -15.64
C LEU A 37 -5.69 10.40 -14.83
N ARG A 38 -5.53 11.55 -14.19
CA ARG A 38 -4.39 11.83 -13.30
C ARG A 38 -4.32 10.82 -12.15
N ILE A 39 -5.46 10.47 -11.56
CA ILE A 39 -5.57 9.44 -10.52
C ILE A 39 -5.17 8.07 -11.08
N LEU A 40 -5.69 7.67 -12.25
CA LEU A 40 -5.31 6.42 -12.89
C LEU A 40 -3.81 6.30 -13.12
N ILE A 41 -3.14 7.38 -13.56
CA ILE A 41 -1.69 7.40 -13.78
C ILE A 41 -0.93 7.19 -12.46
N LEU A 42 -1.37 7.82 -11.37
CA LEU A 42 -0.76 7.62 -10.05
C LEU A 42 -0.94 6.19 -9.54
N LEU A 43 -2.12 5.59 -9.74
CA LEU A 43 -2.37 4.20 -9.38
C LEU A 43 -1.51 3.24 -10.21
N LEU A 44 -1.35 3.50 -11.52
CA LEU A 44 -0.47 2.72 -12.38
C LEU A 44 1.00 2.82 -11.94
N ALA A 45 1.47 4.03 -11.66
CA ALA A 45 2.84 4.24 -11.16
C ALA A 45 3.08 3.51 -9.83
N PHE A 46 2.09 3.53 -8.94
CA PHE A 46 2.13 2.79 -7.68
C PHE A 46 2.16 1.26 -7.90
N VAL A 47 1.28 0.72 -8.74
CA VAL A 47 1.26 -0.72 -9.07
C VAL A 47 2.58 -1.17 -9.68
N LEU A 48 3.16 -0.38 -10.59
CA LEU A 48 4.48 -0.65 -11.16
C LEU A 48 5.55 -0.74 -10.07
N ALA A 49 5.63 0.25 -9.18
CA ALA A 49 6.63 0.28 -8.11
C ALA A 49 6.45 -0.92 -7.15
N ARG A 50 5.22 -1.16 -6.69
CA ARG A 50 4.88 -2.27 -5.79
C ARG A 50 5.22 -3.63 -6.41
N ASP A 51 4.73 -3.91 -7.62
CA ASP A 51 4.88 -5.23 -8.23
C ASP A 51 6.33 -5.51 -8.64
N ALA A 52 7.10 -4.48 -8.99
CA ALA A 52 8.53 -4.60 -9.27
C ALA A 52 9.35 -5.05 -8.06
N MET A 53 8.84 -4.89 -6.82
CA MET A 53 9.53 -5.40 -5.63
C MET A 53 9.68 -6.93 -5.64
N THR A 54 8.81 -7.68 -6.34
CA THR A 54 8.89 -9.14 -6.42
C THR A 54 10.07 -9.63 -7.27
N PRO A 55 10.19 -9.26 -8.57
CA PRO A 55 11.30 -9.70 -9.39
C PRO A 55 12.65 -9.16 -8.89
N THR A 56 12.69 -8.02 -8.17
CA THR A 56 13.93 -7.50 -7.57
C THR A 56 14.27 -8.11 -6.21
N GLY A 57 13.43 -9.01 -5.68
CA GLY A 57 13.71 -9.74 -4.44
C GLY A 57 13.51 -8.95 -3.15
N LEU A 58 12.82 -7.81 -3.22
CA LEU A 58 12.54 -6.99 -2.03
C LEU A 58 11.38 -7.55 -1.21
N TRP A 59 10.46 -8.25 -1.87
CA TRP A 59 9.43 -9.06 -1.21
C TRP A 59 9.04 -10.28 -2.05
N ALA A 60 8.31 -11.21 -1.45
CA ALA A 60 7.73 -12.39 -2.08
C ALA A 60 6.34 -12.65 -1.50
N LEU A 61 5.47 -13.27 -2.29
CA LEU A 61 4.11 -13.63 -1.89
C LEU A 61 3.85 -15.07 -2.33
N ASP A 62 3.36 -15.91 -1.42
CA ASP A 62 3.00 -17.30 -1.72
C ASP A 62 1.48 -17.52 -1.84
N GLY A 63 1.07 -18.74 -2.21
CA GLY A 63 -0.34 -19.12 -2.36
C GLY A 63 -1.17 -19.10 -1.08
N GLN A 64 -0.55 -18.95 0.11
CA GLN A 64 -1.23 -18.75 1.39
C GLN A 64 -1.28 -17.27 1.78
N VAL A 65 -0.95 -16.36 0.86
CA VAL A 65 -0.87 -14.91 1.09
C VAL A 65 0.17 -14.57 2.17
N ARG A 66 1.22 -15.39 2.32
CA ARG A 66 2.34 -15.07 3.20
C ARG A 66 3.23 -14.06 2.49
N ILE A 67 3.40 -12.88 3.08
CA ILE A 67 4.25 -11.83 2.53
C ILE A 67 5.63 -11.90 3.18
N GLY A 68 6.62 -12.34 2.41
CA GLY A 68 8.02 -12.31 2.81
C GLY A 68 8.69 -11.01 2.40
N PHE A 69 9.37 -10.32 3.30
CA PHE A 69 10.15 -9.11 3.00
C PHE A 69 11.64 -9.35 3.20
N ILE A 70 12.48 -8.72 2.39
CA ILE A 70 13.94 -8.80 2.49
C ILE A 70 14.41 -8.68 3.95
N ALA A 71 15.30 -9.57 4.37
CA ALA A 71 15.90 -9.58 5.70
C ALA A 71 16.94 -8.45 5.92
N ASN A 72 16.64 -7.22 5.48
CA ASN A 72 17.49 -6.04 5.63
C ASN A 72 16.68 -4.85 6.16
N PRO A 73 16.80 -4.48 7.45
CA PRO A 73 15.98 -3.44 8.06
C PRO A 73 16.18 -2.05 7.46
N LEU A 74 17.37 -1.75 6.95
CA LEU A 74 17.67 -0.46 6.32
C LEU A 74 16.91 -0.32 5.00
N VAL A 75 16.81 -1.40 4.22
CA VAL A 75 16.04 -1.41 2.97
C VAL A 75 14.55 -1.22 3.27
N LEU A 76 14.00 -1.91 4.27
CA LEU A 76 12.59 -1.75 4.68
C LEU A 76 12.30 -0.31 5.12
N ALA A 77 13.15 0.24 6.00
CA ALA A 77 13.00 1.61 6.47
C ALA A 77 13.12 2.62 5.32
N ALA A 78 14.09 2.44 4.41
CA ALA A 78 14.24 3.30 3.24
C ALA A 78 13.00 3.28 2.35
N LEU A 79 12.45 2.11 2.04
CA LEU A 79 11.21 1.97 1.26
C LEU A 79 10.03 2.70 1.93
N GLY A 80 9.84 2.52 3.24
CA GLY A 80 8.79 3.21 3.99
C GLY A 80 8.96 4.73 3.98
N VAL A 81 10.18 5.23 4.20
CA VAL A 81 10.49 6.68 4.19
C VAL A 81 10.33 7.26 2.77
N MET A 82 10.76 6.55 1.73
CA MET A 82 10.57 6.99 0.34
C MET A 82 9.09 7.12 -0.01
N SER A 83 8.24 6.20 0.46
CA SER A 83 6.78 6.31 0.28
C SER A 83 6.21 7.56 0.95
N LEU A 84 6.63 7.88 2.18
CA LEU A 84 6.24 9.14 2.85
C LEU A 84 6.76 10.37 2.12
N GLY A 85 8.00 10.32 1.62
CA GLY A 85 8.59 11.36 0.79
C GLY A 85 7.79 11.59 -0.49
N LEU A 86 7.33 10.53 -1.14
CA LEU A 86 6.50 10.61 -2.34
C LEU A 86 5.13 11.27 -2.05
N ILE A 87 4.49 10.94 -0.91
CA ILE A 87 3.28 11.64 -0.45
C ILE A 87 3.56 13.15 -0.33
N ALA A 88 4.70 13.54 0.27
CA ALA A 88 5.07 14.95 0.46
C ALA A 88 5.44 15.68 -0.85
N VAL A 89 5.95 14.97 -1.85
CA VAL A 89 6.21 15.51 -3.19
C VAL A 89 4.90 15.69 -3.95
N LEU A 90 4.06 14.66 -3.99
CA LEU A 90 2.80 14.69 -4.71
C LEU A 90 1.82 15.72 -4.11
N SER A 91 1.86 15.97 -2.80
CA SER A 91 1.05 17.04 -2.16
C SER A 91 1.36 18.44 -2.70
N ARG A 92 2.58 18.66 -3.17
CA ARG A 92 3.01 19.92 -3.79
C ARG A 92 2.77 19.94 -5.29
N LEU A 93 2.93 18.82 -5.97
CA LEU A 93 2.78 18.72 -7.44
C LEU A 93 1.31 18.65 -7.90
N ALA A 94 0.43 18.10 -7.06
CA ALA A 94 -0.98 17.88 -7.37
C ALA A 94 -1.90 18.31 -6.21
N PRO A 95 -1.85 19.59 -5.77
CA PRO A 95 -2.65 20.07 -4.65
C PRO A 95 -4.16 19.88 -4.89
N GLU A 96 -4.60 19.88 -6.15
CA GLU A 96 -6.00 19.63 -6.53
C GLU A 96 -6.47 18.21 -6.17
N LEU A 97 -5.57 17.22 -6.23
CA LEU A 97 -5.86 15.85 -5.84
C LEU A 97 -5.76 15.71 -4.31
N TRP A 98 -4.85 16.42 -3.66
CA TRP A 98 -4.73 16.41 -2.20
C TRP A 98 -5.95 17.01 -1.51
N ALA A 99 -6.64 17.96 -2.15
CA ALA A 99 -7.90 18.51 -1.67
C ALA A 99 -9.05 17.48 -1.61
N LEU A 100 -8.90 16.29 -2.21
CA LEU A 100 -9.86 15.19 -2.11
C LEU A 100 -9.72 14.40 -0.81
N ILE A 101 -8.58 14.53 -0.12
CA ILE A 101 -8.21 13.67 0.99
C ILE A 101 -8.91 14.13 2.27
N VAL A 102 -9.72 13.23 2.84
CA VAL A 102 -10.25 13.38 4.19
C VAL A 102 -9.28 12.70 5.16
N TRP A 103 -8.31 13.46 5.67
CA TRP A 103 -7.28 12.94 6.59
C TRP A 103 -7.87 12.38 7.88
N ARG A 104 -8.85 13.09 8.43
CA ARG A 104 -9.53 12.76 9.68
C ARG A 104 -11.00 13.09 9.56
N LYS A 105 -11.83 12.25 10.17
CA LYS A 105 -13.25 12.49 10.42
C LYS A 105 -13.62 11.96 11.81
N GLY A 106 -14.50 12.65 12.52
CA GLY A 106 -14.93 12.23 13.86
C GLY A 106 -13.81 12.16 14.91
N HIS A 107 -13.97 11.25 15.88
CA HIS A 107 -13.09 11.10 17.03
C HIS A 107 -11.84 10.27 16.69
N LEU A 108 -10.67 10.92 16.70
CA LEU A 108 -9.42 10.30 16.26
C LEU A 108 -9.05 9.05 17.07
N PRO A 109 -9.07 9.06 18.42
CA PRO A 109 -8.80 7.85 19.20
C PRO A 109 -9.69 6.65 18.82
N ASN A 110 -10.97 6.89 18.50
CA ASN A 110 -11.86 5.81 18.10
C ASN A 110 -11.50 5.27 16.70
N GLY A 111 -11.11 6.16 15.79
CA GLY A 111 -10.62 5.79 14.47
C GLY A 111 -9.33 4.97 14.55
N LEU A 112 -8.38 5.37 15.40
CA LEU A 112 -7.14 4.63 15.62
C LEU A 112 -7.41 3.27 16.26
N ALA A 113 -8.25 3.20 17.30
CA ALA A 113 -8.60 1.96 17.97
C ALA A 113 -9.30 0.98 17.01
N LEU A 114 -10.28 1.45 16.23
CA LEU A 114 -10.97 0.61 15.24
C LEU A 114 -10.05 0.23 14.07
N GLY A 115 -9.11 1.10 13.70
CA GLY A 115 -8.06 0.77 12.73
C GLY A 115 -7.21 -0.39 13.20
N LEU A 116 -6.66 -0.31 14.42
CA LEU A 116 -5.88 -1.38 15.03
C LEU A 116 -6.70 -2.67 15.14
N LEU A 117 -7.94 -2.59 15.62
CA LEU A 117 -8.82 -3.76 15.74
C LEU A 117 -9.10 -4.43 14.40
N ALA A 118 -9.39 -3.66 13.36
CA ALA A 118 -9.62 -4.20 12.01
C ALA A 118 -8.35 -4.83 11.43
N GLY A 119 -7.21 -4.14 11.56
CA GLY A 119 -5.92 -4.66 11.11
C GLY A 119 -5.52 -5.94 11.84
N CYS A 120 -5.72 -6.01 13.16
CA CYS A 120 -5.53 -7.22 13.96
C CYS A 120 -6.49 -8.33 13.54
N ALA A 121 -7.78 -8.02 13.32
CA ALA A 121 -8.76 -9.03 12.91
C ALA A 121 -8.38 -9.68 11.58
N ILE A 122 -7.89 -8.91 10.61
CA ILE A 122 -7.45 -9.41 9.31
C ILE A 122 -6.09 -10.12 9.43
N GLY A 123 -5.10 -9.42 9.98
CA GLY A 123 -3.72 -9.89 10.04
C GLY A 123 -3.55 -11.12 10.94
N LEU A 124 -4.15 -11.14 12.14
CA LEU A 124 -4.07 -12.30 13.03
C LEU A 124 -4.83 -13.51 12.47
N ALA A 125 -6.03 -13.31 11.91
CA ALA A 125 -6.79 -14.42 11.33
C ALA A 125 -6.00 -15.09 10.20
N LEU A 126 -5.40 -14.28 9.31
CA LEU A 126 -4.57 -14.79 8.23
C LEU A 126 -3.29 -15.46 8.76
N ARG A 127 -2.63 -14.85 9.76
CA ARG A 127 -1.42 -15.41 10.37
C ARG A 127 -1.66 -16.78 11.03
N LEU A 128 -2.79 -16.90 11.74
CA LEU A 128 -3.22 -18.15 12.37
C LEU A 128 -3.53 -19.21 11.32
N TYR A 129 -4.22 -18.85 10.24
CA TYR A 129 -4.45 -19.73 9.10
C TYR A 129 -3.14 -20.22 8.45
N GLN A 130 -2.13 -19.35 8.35
CA GLN A 130 -0.81 -19.67 7.79
C GLN A 130 0.09 -20.49 8.73
N GLY A 131 -0.31 -20.72 9.99
CA GLY A 131 0.51 -21.42 11.00
C GLY A 131 1.89 -20.79 11.23
N SER A 132 2.04 -19.48 10.98
CA SER A 132 3.37 -18.82 10.97
C SER A 132 3.69 -18.20 12.33
N ALA A 133 4.84 -18.53 12.90
CA ALA A 133 5.30 -17.95 14.16
C ALA A 133 5.59 -16.45 14.00
N PHE A 134 5.35 -15.63 15.02
CA PHE A 134 5.72 -14.21 14.98
C PHE A 134 7.24 -14.04 14.81
N ALA A 135 7.65 -13.08 13.99
CA ALA A 135 9.04 -12.64 13.99
C ALA A 135 9.41 -12.11 15.38
N GLY A 136 10.68 -12.29 15.77
CA GLY A 136 11.18 -11.73 17.03
C GLY A 136 11.14 -10.20 17.05
N PHE A 137 11.23 -9.62 18.25
CA PHE A 137 11.42 -8.18 18.43
C PHE A 137 12.89 -7.79 18.17
N ASP A 138 13.28 -7.76 16.90
CA ASP A 138 14.64 -7.45 16.46
C ASP A 138 14.68 -6.20 15.55
N GLY A 139 15.87 -5.91 15.01
CA GLY A 139 16.06 -4.79 14.09
C GLY A 139 15.23 -4.90 12.81
N TRP A 140 14.93 -6.11 12.34
CA TRP A 140 14.08 -6.34 11.17
C TRP A 140 12.65 -5.85 11.44
N LEU A 141 12.09 -6.15 12.62
CA LEU A 141 10.77 -5.66 13.01
C LEU A 141 10.71 -4.13 13.01
N ALA A 142 11.75 -3.43 13.49
CA ALA A 142 11.79 -1.97 13.48
C ALA A 142 11.74 -1.40 12.04
N GLY A 143 12.52 -1.97 11.12
CA GLY A 143 12.47 -1.62 9.70
C GLY A 143 11.11 -1.94 9.07
N MET A 144 10.54 -3.09 9.43
CA MET A 144 9.23 -3.54 8.96
C MET A 144 8.09 -2.66 9.45
N VAL A 145 8.15 -2.14 10.69
CA VAL A 145 7.17 -1.14 11.18
C VAL A 145 7.21 0.12 10.30
N VAL A 146 8.40 0.63 9.98
CA VAL A 146 8.52 1.81 9.10
C VAL A 146 7.93 1.52 7.71
N LEU A 147 8.21 0.36 7.13
CA LEU A 147 7.63 -0.03 5.83
C LEU A 147 6.12 -0.24 5.92
N ALA A 148 5.63 -0.96 6.94
CA ALA A 148 4.22 -1.30 7.08
C ALA A 148 3.36 -0.06 7.27
N TYR A 149 3.82 0.96 7.98
CA TYR A 149 3.04 2.20 8.09
C TYR A 149 3.36 3.18 6.97
N GLY A 150 4.61 3.33 6.56
CA GLY A 150 5.01 4.31 5.53
C GLY A 150 4.67 3.89 4.10
N GLY A 151 4.93 2.63 3.75
CA GLY A 151 4.57 2.05 2.46
C GLY A 151 3.07 2.00 2.25
N ASN A 152 2.33 1.46 3.22
CA ASN A 152 0.87 1.39 3.14
C ASN A 152 0.20 2.77 3.30
N ALA A 153 0.87 3.77 3.90
CA ALA A 153 0.36 5.14 3.88
C ALA A 153 0.23 5.70 2.47
N LEU A 154 1.19 5.41 1.58
CA LEU A 154 1.11 5.85 0.19
C LEU A 154 -0.09 5.20 -0.51
N GLU A 155 -0.27 3.90 -0.32
CA GLU A 155 -1.37 3.15 -0.90
C GLU A 155 -2.74 3.66 -0.40
N GLU A 156 -2.90 3.87 0.91
CA GLU A 156 -4.13 4.41 1.48
C GLU A 156 -4.39 5.87 1.07
N VAL A 157 -3.35 6.69 0.92
CA VAL A 157 -3.50 8.04 0.38
C VAL A 157 -4.02 8.01 -1.06
N LEU A 158 -3.52 7.10 -1.90
CA LEU A 158 -3.95 7.00 -3.29
C LEU A 158 -5.35 6.41 -3.44
N PHE A 159 -5.64 5.27 -2.79
CA PHE A 159 -6.92 4.61 -2.91
C PHE A 159 -8.00 5.26 -2.03
N ARG A 160 -7.77 5.39 -0.72
CA ARG A 160 -8.79 5.86 0.24
C ARG A 160 -8.80 7.38 0.35
N GLY A 161 -7.67 8.05 0.13
CA GLY A 161 -7.61 9.51 0.08
C GLY A 161 -8.15 10.04 -1.24
N VAL A 162 -7.41 9.79 -2.31
CA VAL A 162 -7.59 10.44 -3.61
C VAL A 162 -8.71 9.78 -4.43
N LEU A 163 -8.63 8.47 -4.72
CA LEU A 163 -9.61 7.78 -5.56
C LEU A 163 -11.00 7.78 -4.91
N GLN A 164 -11.12 7.34 -3.65
CA GLN A 164 -12.41 7.34 -2.95
C GLN A 164 -12.96 8.76 -2.80
N GLY A 165 -12.14 9.76 -2.47
CA GLY A 165 -12.58 11.16 -2.40
C GLY A 165 -13.06 11.72 -3.74
N TRP A 166 -12.45 11.30 -4.85
CA TRP A 166 -12.92 11.66 -6.20
C TRP A 166 -14.24 10.96 -6.54
N LEU A 167 -14.39 9.67 -6.22
CA LEU A 167 -15.61 8.91 -6.46
C LEU A 167 -16.80 9.49 -5.67
N GLU A 168 -16.57 9.98 -4.45
CA GLU A 168 -17.62 10.63 -3.62
C GLU A 168 -18.21 11.89 -4.26
N ARG A 169 -17.53 12.51 -5.24
CA ARG A 169 -18.10 13.63 -6.01
C ARG A 169 -19.09 13.19 -7.08
N HIS A 170 -19.14 11.89 -7.40
CA HIS A 170 -19.90 11.34 -8.52
C HIS A 170 -20.90 10.26 -8.10
N THR A 171 -20.84 9.78 -6.85
CA THR A 171 -21.73 8.75 -6.32
C THR A 171 -21.86 8.87 -4.80
N THR A 172 -22.75 8.08 -4.19
CA THR A 172 -22.90 8.02 -2.72
C THR A 172 -21.62 7.54 -2.03
N PRO A 173 -21.38 7.93 -0.76
CA PRO A 173 -20.17 7.55 -0.02
C PRO A 173 -19.93 6.05 0.06
N LEU A 174 -21.00 5.25 0.26
CA LEU A 174 -20.88 3.80 0.30
C LEU A 174 -20.45 3.23 -1.05
N ARG A 175 -21.06 3.68 -2.16
CA ARG A 175 -20.66 3.24 -3.51
C ARG A 175 -19.24 3.64 -3.85
N ALA A 176 -18.80 4.83 -3.43
CA ALA A 176 -17.40 5.26 -3.58
C ALA A 176 -16.43 4.37 -2.80
N ALA A 177 -16.77 4.02 -1.56
CA ALA A 177 -15.98 3.10 -0.73
C ALA A 177 -15.87 1.70 -1.36
N LEU A 178 -17.00 1.13 -1.80
CA LEU A 178 -17.04 -0.17 -2.46
C LEU A 178 -16.23 -0.16 -3.77
N ASN A 179 -16.41 0.86 -4.61
CA ASN A 179 -15.63 1.00 -5.84
C ASN A 179 -14.13 1.15 -5.58
N SER A 180 -13.74 1.91 -4.56
CA SER A 180 -12.33 2.03 -4.18
C SER A 180 -11.74 0.70 -3.72
N ALA A 181 -12.49 -0.10 -2.96
CA ALA A 181 -12.05 -1.42 -2.50
C ALA A 181 -11.93 -2.42 -3.66
N VAL A 182 -12.90 -2.42 -4.58
CA VAL A 182 -12.85 -3.26 -5.78
C VAL A 182 -11.69 -2.84 -6.70
N ALA A 183 -11.49 -1.54 -6.92
CA ALA A 183 -10.36 -1.04 -7.70
C ALA A 183 -9.01 -1.44 -7.07
N PHE A 184 -8.89 -1.35 -5.74
CA PHE A 184 -7.72 -1.82 -4.99
C PHE A 184 -7.44 -3.31 -5.24
N ALA A 185 -8.45 -4.18 -5.09
CA ALA A 185 -8.28 -5.61 -5.37
C ALA A 185 -7.97 -5.88 -6.86
N ALA A 186 -8.60 -5.15 -7.78
CA ALA A 186 -8.35 -5.27 -9.22
C ALA A 186 -6.91 -4.90 -9.58
N CYS A 187 -6.32 -3.89 -8.93
CA CYS A 187 -4.91 -3.53 -9.07
C CYS A 187 -3.94 -4.62 -8.61
N HIS A 188 -4.40 -5.68 -7.93
CA HIS A 188 -3.61 -6.84 -7.54
C HIS A 188 -3.75 -8.04 -8.48
N VAL A 189 -4.58 -7.96 -9.54
CA VAL A 189 -4.76 -9.06 -10.51
C VAL A 189 -3.45 -9.45 -11.18
N PHE A 190 -2.63 -8.47 -11.59
CA PHE A 190 -1.35 -8.77 -12.23
C PHE A 190 -0.38 -9.45 -11.25
N LEU A 191 -0.27 -8.93 -10.03
CA LEU A 191 0.51 -9.55 -8.95
C LEU A 191 0.07 -11.01 -8.72
N ALA A 192 -1.23 -11.23 -8.54
CA ALA A 192 -1.82 -12.51 -8.19
C ALA A 192 -1.72 -13.56 -9.30
N ALA A 193 -1.98 -13.17 -10.55
CA ALA A 193 -2.10 -14.09 -11.68
C ALA A 193 -0.84 -14.22 -12.52
N THR A 194 0.07 -13.24 -12.47
CA THR A 194 1.27 -13.22 -13.32
C THR A 194 2.54 -13.27 -12.49
N VAL A 195 2.72 -12.31 -11.58
CA VAL A 195 3.99 -12.12 -10.87
C VAL A 195 4.27 -13.23 -9.85
N THR A 196 3.25 -13.69 -9.12
CA THR A 196 3.43 -14.63 -8.01
C THR A 196 2.77 -15.99 -8.23
N GLN A 197 1.80 -16.08 -9.15
CA GLN A 197 0.94 -17.26 -9.35
C GLN A 197 0.18 -17.68 -8.08
N ALA A 198 0.07 -16.80 -7.08
CA ALA A 198 -0.65 -17.08 -5.84
C ALA A 198 -2.17 -17.19 -6.03
N GLY A 199 -2.71 -16.57 -7.10
CA GLY A 199 -4.09 -16.75 -7.55
C GLY A 199 -5.15 -16.02 -6.69
N TRP A 200 -6.36 -16.59 -6.68
CA TRP A 200 -7.54 -15.96 -6.07
C TRP A 200 -7.40 -15.60 -4.57
N PRO A 201 -6.62 -16.29 -3.71
CA PRO A 201 -6.48 -15.91 -2.31
C PRO A 201 -5.96 -14.48 -2.12
N VAL A 202 -5.07 -14.02 -3.00
CA VAL A 202 -4.55 -12.63 -2.97
C VAL A 202 -5.67 -11.63 -3.27
N LEU A 203 -6.55 -11.94 -4.23
CA LEU A 203 -7.69 -11.08 -4.59
C LEU A 203 -8.73 -11.04 -3.48
N ALA A 204 -8.99 -12.18 -2.83
CA ALA A 204 -9.91 -12.24 -1.70
C ALA A 204 -9.37 -11.44 -0.50
N PHE A 205 -8.09 -11.63 -0.16
CA PHE A 205 -7.41 -10.90 0.91
C PHE A 205 -7.46 -9.39 0.66
N THR A 206 -7.00 -8.95 -0.52
CA THR A 206 -6.96 -7.54 -0.88
C THR A 206 -8.36 -6.92 -0.98
N LEU A 207 -9.40 -7.68 -1.36
CA LEU A 207 -10.77 -7.18 -1.31
C LEU A 207 -11.27 -6.99 0.12
N ILE A 208 -11.02 -7.93 1.03
CA ILE A 208 -11.45 -7.85 2.44
C ILE A 208 -10.76 -6.66 3.13
N GLU A 209 -9.44 -6.56 3.00
CA GLU A 209 -8.66 -5.43 3.50
C GLU A 209 -9.08 -4.12 2.82
N GLY A 210 -9.25 -4.19 1.50
CA GLY A 210 -9.99 -3.29 0.61
C GLY A 210 -11.13 -2.56 1.30
N LEU A 211 -12.14 -3.36 1.61
CA LEU A 211 -13.42 -2.97 2.19
C LEU A 211 -13.25 -2.41 3.61
N ALA A 212 -12.47 -3.08 4.45
CA ALA A 212 -12.25 -2.63 5.83
C ALA A 212 -11.65 -1.21 5.87
N CYS A 213 -10.60 -0.97 5.09
CA CYS A 213 -9.94 0.33 5.03
C CYS A 213 -10.85 1.41 4.40
N ALA A 214 -11.61 1.08 3.34
CA ALA A 214 -12.52 2.02 2.70
C ALA A 214 -13.69 2.46 3.60
N LEU A 215 -14.25 1.52 4.37
CA LEU A 215 -15.31 1.79 5.34
C LEU A 215 -14.78 2.57 6.56
N LEU A 216 -13.58 2.25 7.04
CA LEU A 216 -12.91 3.01 8.09
C LEU A 216 -12.64 4.45 7.62
N ARG A 217 -12.10 4.64 6.42
CA ARG A 217 -11.88 5.99 5.87
C ARG A 217 -13.19 6.77 5.74
N MET A 218 -14.28 6.13 5.33
CA MET A 218 -15.59 6.81 5.21
C MET A 218 -16.08 7.40 6.54
N ARG A 219 -15.77 6.74 7.67
CA ARG A 219 -16.20 7.16 9.02
C ARG A 219 -15.16 8.00 9.78
N TYR A 220 -13.87 7.69 9.62
CA TYR A 220 -12.79 8.24 10.46
C TYR A 220 -11.65 8.93 9.68
N GLY A 221 -11.66 8.89 8.35
CA GLY A 221 -10.62 9.46 7.51
C GLY A 221 -9.45 8.51 7.24
N VAL A 222 -8.54 8.94 6.36
CA VAL A 222 -7.43 8.12 5.84
C VAL A 222 -6.49 7.63 6.94
N ILE A 223 -6.26 8.40 8.01
CA ILE A 223 -5.35 7.98 9.10
C ILE A 223 -5.81 6.65 9.72
N ALA A 224 -7.12 6.45 9.91
CA ALA A 224 -7.64 5.20 10.45
C ALA A 224 -7.43 4.01 9.49
N ALA A 225 -7.53 4.26 8.18
CA ALA A 225 -7.26 3.26 7.15
C ALA A 225 -5.77 2.89 7.08
N ILE A 226 -4.87 3.87 7.19
CA ILE A 226 -3.41 3.63 7.28
C ILE A 226 -3.08 2.72 8.45
N VAL A 227 -3.70 2.97 9.61
CA VAL A 227 -3.48 2.14 10.80
C VAL A 227 -4.00 0.72 10.59
N ALA A 228 -5.18 0.54 10.00
CA ALA A 228 -5.72 -0.78 9.70
C ALA A 228 -4.84 -1.58 8.74
N HIS A 229 -4.51 -0.98 7.59
CA HIS A 229 -3.70 -1.60 6.56
C HIS A 229 -2.28 -1.91 7.07
N GLY A 230 -1.61 -0.92 7.66
CA GLY A 230 -0.27 -1.11 8.19
C GLY A 230 -0.20 -2.18 9.28
N THR A 231 -1.22 -2.27 10.15
CA THR A 231 -1.30 -3.33 11.16
C THR A 231 -1.50 -4.71 10.53
N ALA A 232 -2.39 -4.85 9.54
CA ALA A 232 -2.61 -6.12 8.86
C ALA A 232 -1.32 -6.64 8.21
N ILE A 233 -0.63 -5.79 7.45
CA ILE A 233 0.62 -6.13 6.77
C ILE A 233 1.74 -6.47 7.76
N LEU A 234 1.88 -5.69 8.84
CA LEU A 234 2.89 -5.95 9.87
C LEU A 234 2.73 -7.35 10.49
N LEU A 235 1.48 -7.79 10.70
CA LEU A 235 1.19 -9.09 11.33
C LEU A 235 1.42 -10.29 10.42
N ILE A 236 1.27 -10.12 9.10
CA ILE A 236 1.45 -11.22 8.13
C ILE A 236 2.86 -11.24 7.51
N ALA A 237 3.64 -10.19 7.72
CA ALA A 237 5.02 -10.10 7.27
C ALA A 237 5.90 -11.22 7.88
N VAL A 238 6.82 -11.75 7.07
CA VAL A 238 7.89 -12.64 7.51
C VAL A 238 9.24 -12.18 6.94
N PRO A 239 10.36 -12.39 7.64
CA PRO A 239 11.66 -12.20 7.03
C PRO A 239 11.85 -13.24 5.91
N TYR A 240 12.29 -12.76 4.75
CA TYR A 240 12.60 -13.54 3.57
C TYR A 240 14.08 -13.36 3.24
N ALA A 241 14.81 -14.47 3.27
CA ALA A 241 16.16 -14.55 2.72
C ALA A 241 16.04 -15.17 1.33
N GLN A 242 16.48 -14.44 0.29
CA GLN A 242 16.75 -15.07 -1.00
C GLN A 242 17.85 -16.11 -0.77
N ARG A 243 17.56 -17.38 -1.05
CA ARG A 243 18.61 -18.39 -1.22
C ARG A 243 19.34 -18.16 -2.54
#